data_AF-A0A3R7S0M5-F1
#
_entry.id   AF-A0A3R7S0M5-F1
#
_cell.length_a   1.000
_cell.length_b   1.000
_cell.length_c   1.000
_cell.angle_alpha   90.00
_cell.angle_beta   90.00
_cell.angle_gamma   90.00
#
_symmetry.space_group_name_H-M   'P 1'
#
loop_
_entity.id
_entity.type
_entity.pdbx_description
1 polymer ?
#
loop_
_entity_poly.entity_id
_entity_poly.type
_entity_poly.pdbx_seq_one_letter_code
_entity_poly.pdbx_strand_id
1 'polypeptide(L)'
;MYRIDIKLNKYELVLLKVILDYNQGRGIGTPTLDRLFYKELEQITDLENIYDVRWIPLINNLLDLGLVEKVESGKGTAITTKGKDILSKSNLI
;
A
#
# COMPACT_ATOMS: atom_id res chain seq x y z
N MET A 1 1.72 17.15 21.56
CA MET A 1 2.22 16.37 20.41
C MET A 1 1.30 15.18 20.23
N TYR A 2 0.27 15.29 19.37
CA TYR A 2 -0.70 14.21 19.17
C TYR A 2 -0.02 13.09 18.39
N ARG A 3 0.30 11.98 19.05
CA ARG A 3 0.67 10.73 18.37
C ARG A 3 -0.64 10.15 17.83
N ILE A 4 -0.86 10.28 16.53
CA ILE A 4 -1.88 9.50 15.85
C ILE A 4 -1.29 8.09 15.71
N ASP A 5 -1.76 7.15 16.52
CA ASP A 5 -1.43 5.74 16.36
C ASP A 5 -2.15 5.21 15.12
N ILE A 6 -1.50 5.35 13.96
CA ILE A 6 -2.01 4.81 12.70
C ILE A 6 -1.94 3.29 12.79
N LYS A 7 -3.10 2.63 12.92
CA LYS A 7 -3.23 1.18 12.82
C LYS A 7 -3.67 0.81 11.41
N LEU A 8 -2.77 0.18 10.66
CA LEU A 8 -3.06 -0.37 9.35
C LEU A 8 -3.50 -1.83 9.49
N ASN A 9 -4.46 -2.25 8.69
CA ASN A 9 -4.80 -3.65 8.56
C ASN A 9 -3.74 -4.40 7.71
N LYS A 10 -3.76 -5.74 7.74
CA LYS A 10 -2.76 -6.55 7.03
C LYS A 10 -2.70 -6.26 5.53
N TYR A 11 -3.85 -6.00 4.89
CA TYR A 11 -3.94 -5.74 3.46
C TYR A 11 -3.36 -4.36 3.09
N GLU A 12 -3.58 -3.36 3.94
CA GLU A 12 -2.98 -2.03 3.79
C GLU A 12 -1.46 -2.08 3.92
N LEU A 13 -0.94 -2.88 4.84
CA LEU A 13 0.50 -3.09 5.01
C LEU A 13 1.12 -3.76 3.78
N VAL A 14 0.47 -4.80 3.24
CA VAL A 14 0.90 -5.43 1.99
C VAL A 14 0.90 -4.45 0.83
N LEU A 15 -0.19 -3.68 0.68
CA LEU A 15 -0.30 -2.69 -0.38
C LEU A 15 0.79 -1.61 -0.27
N LEU A 16 1.06 -1.15 0.95
CA LEU A 16 2.11 -0.16 1.23
C LEU A 16 3.51 -0.71 0.91
N LYS A 17 3.77 -1.99 1.23
CA LYS A 17 5.01 -2.69 0.87
C LYS A 17 5.17 -2.83 -0.64
N VAL A 18 4.12 -3.27 -1.35
CA VAL A 18 4.13 -3.35 -2.82
C VAL A 18 4.46 -2.00 -3.44
N ILE A 19 3.85 -0.92 -2.95
CA ILE A 19 4.14 0.41 -3.46
C ILE A 19 5.60 0.77 -3.18
N LEU A 20 6.14 0.51 -1.99
CA LEU A 20 7.54 0.76 -1.67
C LEU A 20 8.50 0.01 -2.61
N ASP A 21 8.33 -1.30 -2.74
CA ASP A 21 9.23 -2.19 -3.49
C ASP A 21 9.29 -1.83 -4.98
N TYR A 22 8.20 -1.29 -5.51
CA TYR A 22 8.06 -0.93 -6.92
C TYR A 22 8.01 0.60 -7.16
N ASN A 23 8.36 1.41 -6.15
CA ASN A 23 8.46 2.85 -6.27
C ASN A 23 9.77 3.27 -6.95
N GLN A 24 9.90 3.04 -8.26
CA GLN A 24 11.08 3.43 -9.06
C GLN A 24 11.18 4.96 -9.30
N GLY A 25 10.81 5.78 -8.31
CA GLY A 25 10.84 7.24 -8.37
C GLY A 25 9.73 7.89 -9.22
N ARG A 26 8.99 7.11 -10.01
CA ARG A 26 7.84 7.58 -10.82
C ARG A 26 6.49 7.13 -10.28
N GLY A 27 6.48 6.45 -9.13
CA GLY A 27 5.33 5.75 -8.60
C GLY A 27 4.96 4.50 -9.41
N ILE A 28 4.09 3.68 -8.83
CA ILE A 28 3.58 2.46 -9.46
C ILE A 28 2.25 2.72 -10.16
N GLY A 29 2.14 2.28 -11.42
CA GLY A 29 0.91 2.42 -12.18
C GLY A 29 -0.21 1.49 -11.72
N THR A 30 -1.46 1.93 -11.87
CA THR A 30 -2.66 1.21 -11.41
C THR A 30 -2.72 -0.26 -11.87
N PRO A 31 -2.49 -0.61 -13.16
CA PRO A 31 -2.56 -2.01 -13.59
C PRO A 31 -1.45 -2.88 -12.98
N THR A 32 -0.26 -2.31 -12.79
CA THR A 32 0.87 -3.01 -12.17
C THR A 32 0.62 -3.21 -10.68
N LEU A 33 0.07 -2.19 -10.01
CA LEU A 33 -0.28 -2.25 -8.59
C LEU A 33 -1.34 -3.31 -8.31
N ASP A 34 -2.40 -3.36 -9.11
CA ASP A 34 -3.46 -4.36 -9.01
C ASP A 34 -2.87 -5.78 -9.07
N ARG A 35 -2.09 -6.07 -10.11
CA ARG A 35 -1.46 -7.38 -10.30
C ARG A 35 -0.50 -7.76 -9.16
N LEU A 36 0.37 -6.85 -8.75
CA LEU A 36 1.37 -7.13 -7.73
C LEU A 36 0.75 -7.27 -6.34
N PHE A 37 -0.27 -6.48 -6.04
CA PHE A 37 -1.01 -6.58 -4.78
C PHE A 37 -1.62 -7.96 -4.61
N TYR A 38 -2.38 -8.46 -5.60
CA TYR A 38 -2.98 -9.80 -5.49
C TYR A 38 -1.92 -10.90 -5.48
N LYS A 39 -0.83 -10.76 -6.24
CA LYS A 39 0.30 -11.71 -6.20
C LYS A 39 0.94 -11.81 -4.82
N GLU A 40 1.10 -10.70 -4.10
CA GLU A 40 1.61 -10.72 -2.72
C GLU A 40 0.57 -11.25 -1.74
N LEU A 41 -0.72 -10.98 -1.94
CA LEU A 41 -1.78 -11.55 -1.11
C LEU A 41 -1.89 -13.07 -1.20
N GLU A 42 -1.73 -13.64 -2.40
CA GLU A 42 -1.72 -15.08 -2.63
C GLU A 42 -0.63 -15.81 -1.83
N GLN A 43 0.45 -15.12 -1.44
CA GLN A 43 1.52 -15.71 -0.64
C GLN A 43 1.20 -15.77 0.86
N ILE A 44 0.20 -15.00 1.33
CA ILE A 44 -0.06 -14.82 2.76
C ILE A 44 -1.52 -15.07 3.15
N THR A 45 -2.39 -15.43 2.20
CA THR A 45 -3.82 -15.59 2.40
C THR A 45 -4.37 -16.57 1.37
N ASP A 46 -5.31 -17.41 1.79
CA ASP A 46 -5.96 -18.38 0.90
C ASP A 46 -6.82 -17.68 -0.16
N LEU A 47 -6.91 -18.28 -1.35
CA LEU A 47 -7.64 -17.74 -2.51
C LEU A 47 -9.07 -17.30 -2.19
N GLU A 48 -9.80 -18.06 -1.36
CA GLU A 48 -11.18 -17.75 -0.96
C GLU A 48 -11.29 -16.38 -0.28
N ASN A 49 -10.30 -16.03 0.53
CA ASN A 49 -10.25 -14.77 1.27
C ASN A 49 -9.75 -13.60 0.41
N ILE A 50 -9.21 -13.85 -0.78
CA ILE A 50 -8.70 -12.80 -1.69
C ILE A 50 -9.83 -12.19 -2.51
N TYR A 51 -10.84 -12.99 -2.89
CA TYR A 51 -11.95 -12.55 -3.75
C TYR A 51 -12.71 -11.33 -3.23
N ASP A 52 -12.82 -11.20 -1.91
CA ASP A 52 -13.52 -10.11 -1.24
C ASP A 52 -12.64 -8.89 -0.97
N VAL A 53 -11.32 -9.00 -1.19
CA VAL A 53 -10.38 -7.90 -0.92
C VAL A 53 -10.30 -6.99 -2.13
N ARG A 54 -10.75 -5.75 -1.96
CA ARG A 54 -10.61 -4.69 -2.97
C ARG A 54 -9.49 -3.74 -2.56
N TRP A 55 -8.47 -3.57 -3.40
CA TRP A 55 -7.35 -2.65 -3.09
C TRP A 55 -7.70 -1.17 -3.26
N ILE A 56 -8.75 -0.82 -4.02
CA ILE A 56 -9.15 0.58 -4.24
C ILE A 56 -9.55 1.29 -2.92
N PRO A 57 -10.42 0.72 -2.06
CA PRO A 57 -10.68 1.29 -0.74
C PRO A 57 -9.42 1.43 0.11
N LEU A 58 -8.51 0.45 0.06
CA LEU A 58 -7.28 0.46 0.84
C LEU A 58 -6.35 1.59 0.41
N ILE A 59 -6.16 1.79 -0.91
CA ILE A 59 -5.30 2.86 -1.40
C ILE A 59 -5.87 4.24 -1.07
N ASN A 60 -7.19 4.41 -1.07
CA ASN A 60 -7.83 5.66 -0.70
C ASN A 60 -7.57 5.99 0.77
N ASN A 61 -7.69 5.00 1.68
CA ASN A 61 -7.33 5.20 3.08
C ASN A 61 -5.85 5.55 3.26
N LEU A 62 -4.94 4.90 2.52
CA LEU A 62 -3.51 5.23 2.56
C LEU A 62 -3.21 6.65 2.06
N LEU A 63 -3.95 7.14 1.06
CA LEU A 63 -3.88 8.52 0.57
C LEU A 63 -4.38 9.51 1.62
N ASP A 64 -5.54 9.23 2.23
CA ASP A 64 -6.14 10.08 3.28
C ASP A 64 -5.22 10.18 4.51
N LEU A 65 -4.51 9.10 4.84
CA LEU A 65 -3.51 9.07 5.91
C LEU A 65 -2.18 9.73 5.52
N GLY A 66 -2.00 10.10 4.25
CA GLY A 66 -0.76 10.69 3.72
C GLY A 66 0.42 9.72 3.71
N LEU A 67 0.17 8.41 3.65
CA LEU A 67 1.22 7.38 3.60
C LEU A 67 1.68 7.12 2.16
N VAL A 68 0.82 7.43 1.20
CA VAL A 68 1.12 7.41 -0.23
C VAL A 68 0.61 8.69 -0.88
N GLU A 69 1.09 8.98 -2.08
CA GLU A 69 0.71 10.16 -2.83
C GLU A 69 0.56 9.83 -4.33
N LYS A 70 -0.25 10.62 -5.04
CA LYS A 70 -0.36 10.54 -6.49
C LYS A 70 0.79 11.33 -7.12
N VAL A 71 1.47 10.72 -8.08
CA VAL A 71 2.57 11.38 -8.82
C VAL A 71 1.97 12.24 -9.94
N GLU A 72 2.50 13.44 -10.18
CA GLU A 72 1.94 14.56 -10.98
C GLU A 72 1.36 14.21 -12.36
N SER A 73 1.72 13.08 -12.96
CA SER A 73 1.10 12.60 -14.20
C SER A 73 -0.22 11.83 -13.99
N GLY A 74 -0.72 11.69 -12.75
CA GLY A 74 -1.90 10.91 -12.38
C GLY A 74 -1.79 9.39 -12.61
N LYS A 75 -0.68 8.95 -13.20
CA LYS A 75 -0.46 7.59 -13.68
C LYS A 75 0.20 6.68 -12.65
N GLY A 76 0.61 7.19 -11.49
CA GLY A 76 1.37 6.44 -10.51
C GLY A 76 1.02 6.80 -9.07
N THR A 77 1.21 5.84 -8.16
CA THR A 77 1.14 6.06 -6.71
C THR A 77 2.52 5.82 -6.11
N ALA A 78 3.01 6.74 -5.28
CA ALA A 78 4.32 6.63 -4.63
C ALA A 78 4.15 6.60 -3.11
N ILE A 79 5.07 5.94 -2.42
CA ILE A 79 5.10 5.94 -0.95
C ILE A 79 5.78 7.21 -0.42
N THR A 80 5.17 7.85 0.57
CA THR A 80 5.72 9.05 1.24
C THR A 80 6.74 8.64 2.30
N THR A 81 7.51 9.61 2.82
CA THR A 81 8.40 9.37 3.98
C THR A 81 7.61 8.84 5.18
N LYS A 82 6.41 9.39 5.43
CA LYS A 82 5.52 8.93 6.51
C LYS A 82 5.10 7.46 6.31
N GLY A 83 4.79 7.07 5.08
CA GLY A 83 4.50 5.67 4.74
C GLY A 83 5.67 4.74 5.04
N LYS A 84 6.89 5.13 4.65
CA LYS A 84 8.12 4.35 4.95
C LYS A 84 8.35 4.18 6.44
N ASP A 85 8.15 5.24 7.23
CA ASP A 85 8.32 5.21 8.68
C ASP A 85 7.28 4.34 9.40
N ILE A 86 6.06 4.26 8.89
CA ILE A 86 5.03 3.36 9.42
C ILE A 86 5.37 1.92 9.07
N LEU A 87 5.77 1.65 7.82
CA LEU A 87 6.08 0.30 7.37
C LEU A 87 7.29 -0.27 8.12
N SER A 88 8.34 0.51 8.35
CA SER A 88 9.55 0.06 9.09
C SER A 88 9.29 -0.28 10.56
N LYS A 89 8.18 0.20 11.14
CA LYS A 89 7.75 -0.11 12.51
C LYS A 89 6.75 -1.26 12.58
N SER A 90 6.31 -1.76 11.43
CA SER A 90 5.33 -2.83 11.33
C SER A 90 6.06 -4.17 11.31
N ASN A 91 5.68 -5.13 12.17
CA ASN A 91 6.29 -6.48 12.27
C ASN A 91 6.02 -7.41 11.06
N LEU A 92 5.80 -6.83 9.87
CA LEU A 92 5.64 -7.56 8.61
C LEU A 92 6.96 -7.64 7.82
N ILE A 93 8.06 -7.13 8.40
CA ILE A 93 9.46 -7.24 7.94
C ILE A 93 10.34 -7.62 9.13
#